data_AF-D9PFR3-F1
#
_entry.id   AF-D9PFR3-F1
#
_cell.length_a   1.000
_cell.length_b   1.000
_cell.length_c   1.000
_cell.angle_alpha   90.00
_cell.angle_beta   90.00
_cell.angle_gamma   90.00
#
_symmetry.space_group_name_H-M   'P 1'
#
loop_
_entity.id
_entity.type
_entity.pdbx_description
1 polymer ?
#
loop_
_entity_poly.entity_id
_entity_poly.type
_entity_poly.pdbx_seq_one_letter_code
_entity_poly.pdbx_strand_id
1 'polypeptide(L)'
;WKGSGDAIANGDFKELKESFGVNNFVGYEHKSFKSKVIALLDEDFKITQEIKTSGWVMLDNTPFYPQSGGQRGDEGTLNDTIRVTDTKKFLDINLSHIEGKVKVGESVEAIVDDVRMQTAKHHSATHLLHAALREILGSHIAQAGSLVEENRLRFDFSHPQALNNEELDMIEAWVNDKIDKSIPSITNVMDIQSAKDKGAMALFGEKYGDEVRVVEFSDSSIELCGGIHVENSSQIGQFIILKESGVSAGVRRIEAICGKEAINFSKNLRVQIEEIKSELKNQDPINGISKLKEQVKSLKQELENSLNSQKSELDIQEIDGVSVVIAEIDSGDIKTMIDDFKIDSIKP
;
A
#
# COMPACT_ATOMS: atom_id res chain seq x y z
N TRP A 1 0.58 -13.78 -11.09
CA TRP A 1 0.46 -14.76 -9.99
C TRP A 1 1.30 -15.98 -10.38
N LYS A 2 2.49 -16.14 -9.79
CA LYS A 2 3.37 -17.31 -10.00
C LYS A 2 3.31 -18.12 -8.70
N GLY A 3 2.88 -19.38 -8.73
CA GLY A 3 2.94 -20.31 -7.59
C GLY A 3 1.73 -21.21 -7.40
N SER A 4 0.53 -20.77 -7.75
CA SER A 4 -0.68 -21.59 -7.59
C SER A 4 -0.91 -22.61 -8.70
N GLY A 5 -0.44 -22.34 -9.92
CA GLY A 5 -0.55 -23.28 -11.04
C GLY A 5 0.20 -24.57 -10.75
N ASP A 6 1.38 -24.47 -10.14
CA ASP A 6 2.22 -25.63 -9.79
C ASP A 6 1.64 -26.43 -8.62
N ALA A 7 1.03 -25.74 -7.65
CA ALA A 7 0.27 -26.39 -6.58
C ALA A 7 -0.92 -27.16 -7.17
N ILE A 8 -1.77 -26.51 -7.98
CA ILE A 8 -2.98 -27.13 -8.57
C ILE A 8 -2.63 -28.34 -9.44
N ALA A 9 -1.49 -28.30 -10.14
CA ALA A 9 -1.06 -29.40 -10.98
C ALA A 9 -0.64 -30.66 -10.20
N ASN A 10 -0.12 -30.50 -8.99
CA ASN A 10 0.50 -31.59 -8.22
C ASN A 10 -0.28 -32.00 -6.96
N GLY A 11 -1.18 -31.16 -6.46
CA GLY A 11 -1.96 -31.41 -5.25
C GLY A 11 -3.24 -32.21 -5.50
N ASP A 12 -3.76 -32.82 -4.43
CA ASP A 12 -4.91 -33.73 -4.48
C ASP A 12 -6.27 -32.98 -4.46
N PHE A 13 -6.30 -31.72 -4.90
CA PHE A 13 -7.49 -30.85 -4.81
C PHE A 13 -8.70 -31.38 -5.56
N LYS A 14 -8.48 -32.05 -6.69
CA LYS A 14 -9.56 -32.65 -7.48
C LYS A 14 -10.22 -33.79 -6.71
N GLU A 15 -9.43 -34.63 -6.05
CA GLU A 15 -9.90 -35.74 -5.21
C GLU A 15 -10.68 -35.21 -4.00
N LEU A 16 -10.22 -34.13 -3.35
CA LEU A 16 -10.99 -33.45 -2.29
C LEU A 16 -12.35 -32.97 -2.81
N LYS A 17 -12.37 -32.25 -3.95
CA LYS A 17 -13.61 -31.70 -4.51
C LYS A 17 -14.59 -32.79 -4.92
N GLU A 18 -14.11 -33.91 -5.46
CA GLU A 18 -14.95 -35.06 -5.81
C GLU A 18 -15.51 -35.75 -4.56
N SER A 19 -14.75 -35.81 -3.48
CA SER A 19 -15.14 -36.49 -2.23
C SER A 19 -16.08 -35.65 -1.36
N PHE A 20 -15.86 -34.33 -1.28
CA PHE A 20 -16.54 -33.45 -0.32
C PHE A 20 -17.29 -32.28 -0.95
N GLY A 21 -17.12 -32.03 -2.25
CA GLY A 21 -17.68 -30.86 -2.92
C GLY A 21 -16.96 -29.55 -2.56
N VAL A 22 -17.64 -28.43 -2.76
CA VAL A 22 -17.19 -27.10 -2.32
C VAL A 22 -17.66 -26.87 -0.89
N ASN A 23 -16.75 -26.48 0.01
CA ASN A 23 -17.12 -26.17 1.39
C ASN A 23 -17.89 -24.85 1.50
N ASN A 24 -18.77 -24.78 2.49
CA ASN A 24 -19.65 -23.64 2.70
C ASN A 24 -18.88 -22.47 3.32
N PHE A 25 -18.94 -21.30 2.70
CA PHE A 25 -18.34 -20.09 3.25
C PHE A 25 -19.37 -19.33 4.08
N VAL A 26 -19.16 -19.26 5.39
CA VAL A 26 -20.05 -18.61 6.36
C VAL A 26 -19.50 -17.26 6.86
N GLY A 27 -18.35 -16.84 6.33
CA GLY A 27 -17.59 -15.69 6.81
C GLY A 27 -18.20 -14.31 6.53
N TYR A 28 -19.26 -14.24 5.72
CA TYR A 28 -20.03 -13.01 5.55
C TYR A 28 -20.84 -12.65 6.80
N GLU A 29 -21.34 -13.66 7.51
CA GLU A 29 -22.21 -13.49 8.68
C GLU A 29 -21.48 -13.79 10.00
N HIS A 30 -20.45 -14.62 9.95
CA HIS A 30 -19.80 -15.17 11.13
C HIS A 30 -18.28 -14.94 11.12
N LYS A 31 -17.76 -14.29 12.16
CA LYS A 31 -16.32 -14.21 12.46
C LYS A 31 -15.80 -15.42 13.24
N SER A 32 -16.69 -16.17 13.88
CA SER A 32 -16.38 -17.46 14.48
C SER A 32 -17.47 -18.48 14.16
N PHE A 33 -17.08 -19.73 13.94
CA PHE A 33 -18.02 -20.80 13.64
C PHE A 33 -17.51 -22.15 14.14
N LYS A 34 -18.42 -22.98 14.64
CA LYS A 34 -18.09 -24.34 15.05
C LYS A 34 -18.20 -25.26 13.84
N SER A 35 -17.08 -25.84 13.43
CA SER A 35 -16.93 -26.53 12.16
C SER A 35 -16.35 -27.92 12.34
N LYS A 36 -16.52 -28.77 11.33
CA LYS A 36 -15.90 -30.09 11.28
C LYS A 36 -14.74 -30.09 10.28
N VAL A 37 -13.63 -30.68 10.68
CA VAL A 37 -12.49 -30.96 9.80
C VAL A 37 -12.88 -32.13 8.87
N ILE A 38 -13.06 -31.84 7.59
CA ILE A 38 -13.50 -32.84 6.60
C ILE A 38 -12.35 -33.42 5.78
N ALA A 39 -11.28 -32.65 5.58
CA ALA A 39 -10.08 -33.12 4.93
C ALA A 39 -8.85 -32.34 5.41
N LEU A 40 -7.68 -32.97 5.30
CA LEU A 40 -6.38 -32.38 5.57
C LEU A 40 -5.45 -32.66 4.39
N LEU A 41 -4.61 -31.70 4.05
CA LEU A 41 -3.49 -31.85 3.14
C LEU A 41 -2.19 -31.51 3.86
N ASP A 42 -1.11 -32.22 3.58
CA ASP A 42 0.22 -31.81 4.00
C ASP A 42 0.74 -30.59 3.20
N GLU A 43 2.00 -30.21 3.45
CA GLU A 43 2.67 -29.09 2.78
C GLU A 43 2.84 -29.29 1.26
N ASP A 44 2.88 -30.55 0.82
CA ASP A 44 2.98 -30.94 -0.58
C ASP A 44 1.59 -31.11 -1.23
N PHE A 45 0.54 -30.67 -0.53
CA PHE A 45 -0.86 -30.76 -0.94
C PHE A 45 -1.36 -32.21 -1.14
N LYS A 46 -0.84 -33.16 -0.34
CA LYS A 46 -1.26 -34.57 -0.35
C LYS A 46 -2.22 -34.89 0.78
N ILE A 47 -3.26 -35.67 0.48
CA ILE A 47 -4.28 -36.04 1.48
C ILE A 47 -3.64 -36.80 2.63
N THR A 48 -3.94 -36.36 3.85
CA THR A 48 -3.50 -37.01 5.09
C THR A 48 -4.64 -37.08 6.09
N GLN A 49 -4.50 -37.96 7.10
CA GLN A 49 -5.48 -38.12 8.19
C GLN A 49 -5.16 -37.23 9.40
N GLU A 50 -3.94 -36.71 9.50
CA GLU A 50 -3.46 -35.91 10.62
C GLU A 50 -2.40 -34.90 10.15
N ILE A 51 -2.49 -33.67 10.67
CA ILE A 51 -1.39 -32.69 10.64
C ILE A 51 -0.69 -32.71 12.00
N LYS A 52 0.65 -32.78 11.97
CA LYS A 52 1.48 -32.85 13.20
C LYS A 52 2.19 -31.54 13.53
N THR A 53 2.44 -30.71 12.52
CA THR A 53 3.19 -29.45 12.63
C THR A 53 2.52 -28.36 11.81
N SER A 54 2.38 -28.56 10.51
CA SER A 54 1.74 -27.60 9.60
C SER A 54 1.18 -28.31 8.36
N GLY A 55 0.23 -27.65 7.70
CA GLY A 55 -0.46 -28.17 6.52
C GLY A 55 -1.76 -27.40 6.27
N TRP A 56 -2.63 -27.94 5.41
CA TRP A 56 -3.87 -27.30 5.01
C TRP A 56 -5.09 -28.05 5.54
N VAL A 57 -6.07 -27.28 6.00
CA VAL A 57 -7.34 -27.80 6.50
C VAL A 57 -8.50 -27.39 5.60
N MET A 58 -9.38 -28.35 5.33
CA MET A 58 -10.71 -28.11 4.78
C MET A 58 -11.74 -28.30 5.90
N LEU A 59 -12.48 -27.23 6.19
CA LEU A 59 -13.64 -27.25 7.08
C LEU A 59 -14.91 -27.41 6.25
N ASP A 60 -15.94 -28.06 6.79
CA ASP A 60 -17.27 -28.15 6.16
C ASP A 60 -17.93 -26.77 5.99
N ASN A 61 -17.89 -25.96 7.04
CA ASN A 61 -18.28 -24.56 7.08
C ASN A 61 -17.05 -23.76 7.50
N THR A 62 -16.58 -22.82 6.68
CA THR A 62 -15.42 -22.00 7.02
C THR A 62 -15.81 -20.53 7.17
N PRO A 63 -15.46 -19.87 8.29
CA PRO A 63 -15.58 -18.43 8.39
C PRO A 63 -14.43 -17.72 7.68
N PHE A 64 -13.33 -18.40 7.33
CA PHE A 64 -12.13 -17.78 6.72
C PHE A 64 -12.33 -17.49 5.23
N TYR A 65 -12.20 -16.21 4.85
CA TYR A 65 -12.26 -15.77 3.47
C TYR A 65 -10.98 -16.18 2.74
N PRO A 66 -11.08 -16.85 1.59
CA PRO A 66 -9.93 -17.19 0.78
C PRO A 66 -9.43 -15.96 0.03
N GLN A 67 -8.12 -15.85 -0.17
CA GLN A 67 -7.53 -14.80 -0.99
C GLN A 67 -8.19 -14.74 -2.38
N SER A 68 -8.86 -13.63 -2.69
CA SER A 68 -9.61 -13.43 -3.94
C SER A 68 -10.01 -11.97 -4.14
N GLY A 69 -10.14 -11.53 -5.40
CA GLY A 69 -10.55 -10.17 -5.74
C GLY A 69 -9.56 -9.07 -5.30
N GLY A 70 -8.29 -9.42 -5.11
CA GLY A 70 -7.26 -8.54 -4.54
C GLY A 70 -7.20 -8.56 -3.01
N GLN A 71 -8.25 -9.03 -2.33
CA GLN A 71 -8.26 -9.17 -0.87
C GLN A 71 -7.40 -10.36 -0.42
N ARG A 72 -6.55 -10.10 0.59
CA ARG A 72 -5.77 -11.10 1.31
C ARG A 72 -6.67 -12.16 1.96
N GLY A 73 -6.20 -13.41 1.99
CA GLY A 73 -6.87 -14.49 2.71
C GLY A 73 -6.82 -14.26 4.22
N ASP A 74 -7.83 -14.73 4.93
CA ASP A 74 -7.87 -14.52 6.37
C ASP A 74 -6.91 -15.41 7.15
N GLU A 75 -6.49 -14.85 8.29
CA GLU A 75 -5.79 -15.50 9.39
C GLU A 75 -6.73 -15.68 10.59
N GLY A 76 -6.28 -16.46 11.57
CA GLY A 76 -6.97 -16.62 12.85
C GLY A 76 -6.53 -17.88 13.59
N THR A 77 -7.47 -18.58 14.20
CA THR A 77 -7.20 -19.79 14.99
C THR A 77 -8.27 -20.86 14.83
N LEU A 78 -7.90 -22.10 15.12
CA LEU A 78 -8.82 -23.18 15.47
C LEU A 78 -8.63 -23.52 16.96
N ASN A 79 -9.72 -23.54 17.72
CA ASN A 79 -9.74 -23.81 19.16
C ASN A 79 -8.72 -22.94 19.94
N ASP A 80 -8.53 -21.67 19.54
CA ASP A 80 -7.58 -20.70 20.11
C ASP A 80 -6.09 -21.10 20.12
N THR A 81 -5.75 -22.30 19.64
CA THR A 81 -4.44 -22.93 19.88
C THR A 81 -3.72 -23.31 18.59
N ILE A 82 -4.47 -23.64 17.54
CA ILE A 82 -3.92 -23.94 16.21
C ILE A 82 -4.00 -22.66 15.41
N ARG A 83 -2.85 -22.14 14.97
CA ARG A 83 -2.83 -20.89 14.22
C ARG A 83 -3.23 -21.14 12.77
N VAL A 84 -4.13 -20.33 12.23
CA VAL A 84 -4.42 -20.23 10.79
C VAL A 84 -3.62 -19.06 10.24
N THR A 85 -2.70 -19.32 9.31
CA THR A 85 -1.74 -18.31 8.81
C THR A 85 -2.06 -17.80 7.41
N ASP A 86 -2.93 -18.50 6.68
CA ASP A 86 -3.33 -18.12 5.32
C ASP A 86 -4.61 -18.87 4.94
N THR A 87 -5.40 -18.32 4.02
CA THR A 87 -6.57 -19.01 3.46
C THR A 87 -6.63 -18.77 1.96
N LYS A 88 -6.72 -19.85 1.18
CA LYS A 88 -6.66 -19.82 -0.29
C LYS A 88 -7.76 -20.65 -0.91
N LYS A 89 -8.08 -20.28 -2.15
CA LYS A 89 -9.03 -21.01 -3.00
C LYS A 89 -8.26 -21.87 -4.01
N PHE A 90 -8.60 -23.15 -4.07
CA PHE A 90 -8.07 -24.10 -5.05
C PHE A 90 -9.26 -24.80 -5.70
N LEU A 91 -9.47 -24.74 -7.01
CA LEU A 91 -10.64 -25.37 -7.66
C LEU A 91 -11.99 -25.08 -6.94
N ASP A 92 -12.20 -23.85 -6.47
CA ASP A 92 -13.36 -23.39 -5.69
C ASP A 92 -13.47 -23.91 -4.24
N ILE A 93 -12.61 -24.82 -3.78
CA ILE A 93 -12.54 -25.19 -2.36
C ILE A 93 -11.68 -24.18 -1.58
N ASN A 94 -12.14 -23.83 -0.39
CA ASN A 94 -11.43 -22.96 0.54
C ASN A 94 -10.61 -23.80 1.50
N LEU A 95 -9.30 -23.60 1.47
CA LEU A 95 -8.34 -24.28 2.34
C LEU A 95 -7.59 -23.24 3.17
N SER A 96 -7.43 -23.52 4.46
CA SER A 96 -6.67 -22.69 5.38
C SER A 96 -5.37 -23.38 5.74
N HIS A 97 -4.25 -22.68 5.63
CA HIS A 97 -2.97 -23.17 6.14
C HIS A 97 -2.93 -23.01 7.65
N ILE A 98 -2.50 -24.06 8.35
CA ILE A 98 -2.43 -24.11 9.80
C ILE A 98 -1.04 -24.47 10.31
N GLU A 99 -0.72 -23.97 11.50
CA GLU A 99 0.41 -24.39 12.33
C GLU A 99 -0.15 -24.98 13.63
N GLY A 100 -0.06 -26.31 13.77
CA GLY A 100 -0.58 -27.05 14.92
C GLY A 100 -0.88 -28.50 14.61
N LYS A 101 -1.71 -29.12 15.47
CA LYS A 101 -2.11 -30.53 15.36
C LYS A 101 -3.61 -30.65 15.22
N VAL A 102 -4.07 -31.38 14.21
CA VAL A 102 -5.49 -31.63 13.97
C VAL A 102 -5.67 -32.93 13.21
N LYS A 103 -6.81 -33.60 13.41
CA LYS A 103 -7.18 -34.82 12.69
C LYS A 103 -8.48 -34.66 11.91
N VAL A 104 -8.61 -35.44 10.83
CA VAL A 104 -9.87 -35.54 10.10
C VAL A 104 -10.98 -36.03 11.04
N GLY A 105 -12.15 -35.38 10.96
CA GLY A 105 -13.32 -35.70 11.75
C GLY A 105 -13.45 -34.91 13.05
N GLU A 106 -12.42 -34.20 13.49
CA GLU A 106 -12.47 -33.36 14.69
C GLU A 106 -13.44 -32.18 14.51
N SER A 107 -14.09 -31.79 15.60
CA SER A 107 -14.87 -30.55 15.69
C SER A 107 -13.99 -29.46 16.25
N VAL A 108 -13.96 -28.31 15.57
CA VAL A 108 -13.13 -27.16 15.93
C VAL A 108 -13.97 -25.90 15.99
N GLU A 109 -13.60 -24.97 16.85
CA GLU A 109 -14.07 -23.59 16.82
C GLU A 109 -13.11 -22.78 15.96
N ALA A 110 -13.53 -22.41 14.76
CA ALA A 110 -12.77 -21.57 13.85
C ALA A 110 -13.04 -20.10 14.17
N ILE A 111 -11.99 -19.33 14.45
CA ILE A 111 -12.08 -17.93 14.87
C ILE A 111 -11.18 -17.10 13.97
N VAL A 112 -11.71 -16.03 13.41
CA VAL A 112 -11.01 -15.15 12.49
C VAL A 112 -10.35 -14.03 13.28
N ASP A 113 -9.11 -13.68 12.92
CA ASP A 113 -8.42 -12.51 13.46
C ASP A 113 -9.16 -11.19 13.14
N ASP A 114 -9.12 -10.26 14.09
CA ASP A 114 -9.66 -8.90 13.96
C ASP A 114 -8.97 -8.10 12.85
N VAL A 115 -7.78 -8.51 12.40
CA VAL A 115 -7.09 -7.95 11.23
C VAL A 115 -8.00 -7.90 9.99
N ARG A 116 -8.93 -8.87 9.82
CA ARG A 116 -9.93 -8.86 8.74
C ARG A 116 -10.68 -7.54 8.65
N MET A 117 -11.01 -6.93 9.79
CA MET A 117 -11.77 -5.68 9.80
C MET A 117 -10.99 -4.55 9.12
N GLN A 118 -9.69 -4.46 9.36
CA GLN A 118 -8.86 -3.46 8.71
C GLN A 118 -8.72 -3.72 7.20
N THR A 119 -8.60 -4.98 6.79
CA THR A 119 -8.63 -5.38 5.38
C THR A 119 -9.96 -5.01 4.71
N ALA A 120 -11.10 -5.23 5.38
CA ALA A 120 -12.42 -4.88 4.87
C ALA A 120 -12.65 -3.37 4.74
N LYS A 121 -12.02 -2.55 5.60
CA LYS A 121 -11.98 -1.08 5.43
C LYS A 121 -11.23 -0.70 4.16
N HIS A 122 -10.04 -1.26 3.94
CA HIS A 122 -9.27 -1.03 2.72
C HIS A 122 -10.01 -1.52 1.47
N HIS A 123 -10.72 -2.64 1.56
CA HIS A 123 -11.53 -3.14 0.46
C HIS A 123 -12.64 -2.16 0.10
N SER A 124 -13.38 -1.71 1.11
CA SER A 124 -14.48 -0.78 0.92
C SER A 124 -14.00 0.59 0.41
N ALA A 125 -12.84 1.05 0.88
CA ALA A 125 -12.18 2.25 0.35
C ALA A 125 -11.77 2.08 -1.13
N THR A 126 -11.45 0.87 -1.57
CA THR A 126 -11.12 0.59 -2.98
C THR A 126 -12.34 0.79 -3.88
N HIS A 127 -13.53 0.39 -3.44
CA HIS A 127 -14.78 0.67 -4.18
C HIS A 127 -15.07 2.16 -4.32
N LEU A 128 -14.92 2.93 -3.22
CA LEU A 128 -15.09 4.38 -3.25
C LEU A 128 -14.01 5.06 -4.10
N LEU A 129 -12.76 4.59 -4.04
CA LEU A 129 -11.67 5.09 -4.87
C LEU A 129 -11.94 4.85 -6.36
N HIS A 130 -12.42 3.67 -6.72
CA HIS A 130 -12.77 3.35 -8.10
C HIS A 130 -13.90 4.24 -8.62
N ALA A 131 -14.93 4.46 -7.81
CA ALA A 131 -16.00 5.40 -8.13
C ALA A 131 -15.50 6.85 -8.27
N ALA A 132 -14.66 7.32 -7.35
CA ALA A 132 -14.06 8.65 -7.40
C ALA A 132 -13.25 8.88 -8.68
N LEU A 133 -12.41 7.91 -9.06
CA LEU A 133 -11.64 7.97 -10.29
C LEU A 133 -12.53 8.10 -11.51
N ARG A 134 -13.66 7.39 -11.55
CA ARG A 134 -14.60 7.46 -12.68
C ARG A 134 -15.38 8.76 -12.73
N GLU A 135 -15.78 9.28 -11.57
CA GLU A 135 -16.50 10.55 -11.46
C GLU A 135 -15.60 11.72 -11.90
N ILE A 136 -14.33 11.71 -11.48
CA ILE A 136 -13.41 12.83 -11.70
C ILE A 136 -12.70 12.74 -13.04
N LEU A 137 -12.19 11.57 -13.41
CA LEU A 137 -11.39 11.38 -14.62
C LEU A 137 -12.24 10.93 -15.82
N GLY A 138 -13.35 10.23 -15.58
CA GLY A 138 -14.29 9.78 -16.61
C GLY A 138 -14.53 8.26 -16.63
N SER A 139 -15.56 7.86 -17.38
CA SER A 139 -16.05 6.48 -17.42
C SER A 139 -15.12 5.47 -18.11
N HIS A 140 -14.01 5.92 -18.70
CA HIS A 140 -12.99 5.05 -19.32
C HIS A 140 -12.06 4.39 -18.30
N ILE A 141 -12.07 4.84 -17.04
CA ILE A 141 -11.32 4.20 -15.97
C ILE A 141 -11.85 2.78 -15.78
N ALA A 142 -10.97 1.80 -15.95
CA ALA A 142 -11.22 0.39 -15.69
C ALA A 142 -10.11 -0.17 -14.79
N GLN A 143 -10.49 -1.06 -13.88
CA GLN A 143 -9.53 -1.76 -13.02
C GLN A 143 -8.58 -2.64 -13.87
N ALA A 144 -7.28 -2.48 -13.63
CA ALA A 144 -6.20 -3.29 -14.18
C ALA A 144 -5.56 -4.22 -13.12
N GLY A 145 -5.83 -3.99 -11.83
CA GLY A 145 -5.31 -4.79 -10.74
C GLY A 145 -5.69 -4.22 -9.38
N SER A 146 -5.77 -5.08 -8.37
CA SER A 146 -6.08 -4.68 -6.99
C SER A 146 -5.27 -5.52 -6.00
N LEU A 147 -4.92 -4.92 -4.87
CA LEU A 147 -4.38 -5.58 -3.68
C LEU A 147 -4.96 -4.89 -2.46
N VAL A 148 -5.51 -5.67 -1.55
CA VAL A 148 -6.13 -5.20 -0.31
C VAL A 148 -5.57 -6.03 0.84
N GLU A 149 -4.77 -5.38 1.67
CA GLU A 149 -4.10 -5.94 2.85
C GLU A 149 -4.53 -5.17 4.09
N GLU A 150 -4.13 -5.63 5.27
CA GLU A 150 -4.43 -4.94 6.52
C GLU A 150 -3.70 -3.61 6.66
N ASN A 151 -2.54 -3.45 6.03
CA ASN A 151 -1.69 -2.26 6.18
C ASN A 151 -1.87 -1.25 5.04
N ARG A 152 -2.45 -1.64 3.90
CA ARG A 152 -2.66 -0.77 2.74
C ARG A 152 -3.63 -1.34 1.72
N LEU A 153 -4.02 -0.49 0.77
CA LEU A 153 -4.56 -0.90 -0.52
C LEU A 153 -3.72 -0.38 -1.68
N ARG A 154 -3.87 -1.05 -2.81
CA ARG A 154 -3.27 -0.67 -4.10
C ARG A 154 -4.29 -0.91 -5.20
N PHE A 155 -4.56 0.12 -5.98
CA PHE A 155 -5.50 0.07 -7.08
C PHE A 155 -4.83 0.48 -8.39
N ASP A 156 -4.82 -0.42 -9.36
CA ASP A 156 -4.26 -0.19 -10.69
C ASP A 156 -5.41 0.04 -11.66
N PHE A 157 -5.32 1.06 -12.50
CA PHE A 157 -6.40 1.47 -13.39
C PHE A 157 -5.89 1.97 -14.74
N SER A 158 -6.73 1.84 -15.77
CA SER A 158 -6.43 2.29 -17.12
C SER A 158 -6.54 3.80 -17.24
N HIS A 159 -5.41 4.48 -17.39
CA HIS A 159 -5.35 5.91 -17.64
C HIS A 159 -4.02 6.28 -18.33
N PRO A 160 -4.05 7.06 -19.44
CA PRO A 160 -2.83 7.31 -20.23
C PRO A 160 -1.89 8.34 -19.60
N GLN A 161 -2.40 9.23 -18.75
CA GLN A 161 -1.64 10.37 -18.20
C GLN A 161 -1.36 10.18 -16.70
N ALA A 162 -0.34 10.87 -16.21
CA ALA A 162 -0.12 10.97 -14.77
C ALA A 162 -1.15 11.92 -14.17
N LEU A 163 -1.61 11.63 -12.95
CA LEU A 163 -2.51 12.54 -12.25
C LEU A 163 -1.72 13.71 -11.70
N ASN A 164 -2.28 14.91 -11.81
CA ASN A 164 -1.73 16.09 -11.16
C ASN A 164 -2.20 16.16 -9.69
N ASN A 165 -1.60 17.06 -8.91
CA ASN A 165 -1.92 17.18 -7.48
C ASN A 165 -3.39 17.59 -7.23
N GLU A 166 -3.98 18.44 -8.06
CA GLU A 166 -5.37 18.87 -7.90
C GLU A 166 -6.33 17.68 -8.14
N GLU A 167 -6.07 16.84 -9.14
CA GLU A 167 -6.83 15.62 -9.38
C GLU A 167 -6.73 14.64 -8.20
N LEU A 168 -5.52 14.45 -7.65
CA LEU A 168 -5.30 13.60 -6.48
C LEU A 168 -6.05 14.13 -5.25
N ASP A 169 -5.99 15.43 -5.00
CA ASP A 169 -6.69 16.08 -3.90
C ASP A 169 -8.22 15.95 -4.06
N MET A 170 -8.73 16.12 -5.29
CA MET A 170 -10.15 15.91 -5.59
C MET A 170 -10.59 14.46 -5.34
N ILE A 171 -9.78 13.48 -5.75
CA ILE A 171 -10.08 12.05 -5.55
C ILE A 171 -10.10 11.72 -4.06
N GLU A 172 -9.08 12.13 -3.30
CA GLU A 172 -9.01 11.91 -1.87
C GLU A 172 -10.17 12.58 -1.13
N ALA A 173 -10.50 13.83 -1.48
CA ALA A 173 -11.61 14.57 -0.91
C ALA A 173 -12.96 13.91 -1.21
N TRP A 174 -13.17 13.43 -2.43
CA TRP A 174 -14.40 12.73 -2.82
C TRP A 174 -14.59 11.45 -2.00
N VAL A 175 -13.53 10.64 -1.84
CA VAL A 175 -13.61 9.39 -1.06
C VAL A 175 -13.95 9.71 0.40
N ASN A 176 -13.29 10.69 1.00
CA ASN A 176 -13.56 11.08 2.38
C ASN A 176 -14.97 11.67 2.56
N ASP A 177 -15.50 12.43 1.59
CA ASP A 177 -16.91 12.91 1.63
C ASP A 177 -17.91 11.74 1.68
N LYS A 178 -17.68 10.67 0.90
CA LYS A 178 -18.54 9.47 0.94
C LYS A 178 -18.41 8.69 2.24
N ILE A 179 -17.24 8.70 2.85
CA ILE A 179 -17.01 8.12 4.18
C ILE A 179 -17.80 8.91 5.23
N ASP A 180 -17.68 10.25 5.22
CA ASP A 180 -18.34 11.14 6.18
C ASP A 180 -19.87 11.07 6.09
N LYS A 181 -20.41 10.82 4.90
CA LYS A 181 -21.84 10.59 4.67
C LYS A 181 -22.39 9.32 5.32
N SER A 182 -21.54 8.45 5.89
CA SER A 182 -21.95 7.27 6.66
C SER A 182 -22.94 6.38 5.88
N ILE A 183 -22.58 6.06 4.64
CA ILE A 183 -23.40 5.33 3.69
C ILE A 183 -23.43 3.84 4.08
N PRO A 184 -24.61 3.24 4.30
CA PRO A 184 -24.71 1.80 4.55
C PRO A 184 -24.21 0.98 3.35
N SER A 185 -23.52 -0.12 3.65
CA SER A 185 -23.19 -1.15 2.67
C SER A 185 -24.37 -2.11 2.52
N ILE A 186 -24.85 -2.29 1.30
CA ILE A 186 -25.92 -3.25 0.99
C ILE A 186 -25.34 -4.33 0.10
N THR A 187 -25.58 -5.59 0.47
CA THR A 187 -25.08 -6.75 -0.28
C THR A 187 -26.22 -7.65 -0.69
N ASN A 188 -26.28 -7.99 -1.97
CA ASN A 188 -27.33 -8.84 -2.53
C ASN A 188 -26.71 -9.92 -3.41
N VAL A 189 -27.30 -11.11 -3.42
CA VAL A 189 -27.01 -12.14 -4.43
C VAL A 189 -28.16 -12.11 -5.43
N MET A 190 -27.84 -11.96 -6.71
CA MET A 190 -28.82 -11.87 -7.79
C MET A 190 -28.23 -12.40 -9.10
N ASP A 191 -29.08 -12.58 -10.11
CA ASP A 191 -28.60 -12.95 -11.43
C ASP A 191 -27.78 -11.82 -12.08
N ILE A 192 -26.83 -12.21 -12.93
CA ILE A 192 -25.91 -11.27 -13.58
C ILE A 192 -26.59 -10.20 -14.42
N GLN A 193 -27.78 -10.48 -14.99
CA GLN A 193 -28.49 -9.50 -15.81
C GLN A 193 -29.14 -8.44 -14.93
N SER A 194 -29.83 -8.84 -13.86
CA SER A 194 -30.38 -7.93 -12.85
C SER A 194 -29.30 -7.04 -12.23
N ALA A 195 -28.11 -7.59 -11.96
CA ALA A 195 -26.99 -6.80 -11.46
C ALA A 195 -26.55 -5.71 -12.45
N LYS A 196 -26.41 -6.06 -13.74
CA LYS A 196 -26.07 -5.10 -14.80
C LYS A 196 -27.14 -4.02 -14.98
N ASP A 197 -28.41 -4.40 -14.93
CA ASP A 197 -29.55 -3.48 -15.05
C ASP A 197 -29.60 -2.49 -13.87
N LYS A 198 -29.09 -2.89 -12.71
CA LYS A 198 -28.88 -2.03 -11.53
C LYS A 198 -27.67 -1.09 -11.66
N GLY A 199 -26.90 -1.19 -12.74
CA GLY A 199 -25.68 -0.43 -12.95
C GLY A 199 -24.45 -1.03 -12.27
N ALA A 200 -24.51 -2.29 -11.81
CA ALA A 200 -23.37 -2.92 -11.18
C ALA A 200 -22.21 -3.08 -12.17
N MET A 201 -21.05 -2.57 -11.77
CA MET A 201 -19.85 -2.71 -12.56
C MET A 201 -19.26 -4.10 -12.39
N ALA A 202 -19.00 -4.76 -13.51
CA ALA A 202 -18.18 -5.97 -13.56
C ALA A 202 -16.70 -5.60 -13.62
N LEU A 203 -15.87 -6.30 -12.85
CA LEU A 203 -14.43 -6.13 -12.89
C LEU A 203 -13.87 -6.80 -14.16
N PHE A 204 -12.98 -6.09 -14.85
CA PHE A 204 -12.43 -6.54 -16.12
C PHE A 204 -11.58 -7.81 -15.94
N GLY A 205 -11.83 -8.83 -16.76
CA GLY A 205 -11.07 -10.08 -16.77
C GLY A 205 -11.59 -11.19 -15.86
N GLU A 206 -12.59 -10.90 -15.01
CA GLU A 206 -13.24 -11.91 -14.17
C GLU A 206 -14.31 -12.69 -14.93
N LYS A 207 -14.42 -13.99 -14.63
CA LYS A 207 -15.53 -14.83 -15.11
C LYS A 207 -16.57 -14.91 -14.01
N TYR A 208 -17.77 -14.47 -14.32
CA TYR A 208 -18.91 -14.51 -13.41
C TYR A 208 -19.82 -15.69 -13.73
N GLY A 209 -20.37 -16.31 -12.68
CA GLY A 209 -21.44 -17.30 -12.82
C GLY A 209 -22.79 -16.64 -13.11
N ASP A 210 -23.84 -17.46 -13.15
CA ASP A 210 -25.22 -16.98 -13.37
C ASP A 210 -25.72 -16.11 -12.21
N GLU A 211 -25.31 -16.45 -10.97
CA GLU A 211 -25.54 -15.66 -9.77
C GLU A 211 -24.27 -14.93 -9.34
N VAL A 212 -24.41 -13.66 -8.97
CA VAL A 212 -23.32 -12.77 -8.56
C VAL A 212 -23.68 -12.05 -7.28
N ARG A 213 -22.66 -11.77 -6.47
CA ARG A 213 -22.79 -10.90 -5.29
C ARG A 213 -22.51 -9.47 -5.68
N VAL A 214 -23.48 -8.59 -5.42
CA VAL A 214 -23.39 -7.15 -5.63
C VAL A 214 -23.18 -6.48 -4.28
N VAL A 215 -22.24 -5.53 -4.23
CA VAL A 215 -21.96 -4.69 -3.06
C VAL A 215 -22.21 -3.24 -3.45
N GLU A 216 -22.94 -2.53 -2.60
CA GLU A 216 -23.46 -1.20 -2.90
C GLU A 216 -23.20 -0.25 -1.74
N PHE A 217 -22.60 0.90 -2.05
CA PHE A 217 -22.55 2.07 -1.18
C PHE A 217 -23.46 3.14 -1.77
N SER A 218 -24.79 2.96 -1.61
CA SER A 218 -25.81 3.76 -2.30
C SER A 218 -25.57 3.76 -3.82
N ASP A 219 -26.00 4.82 -4.49
CA ASP A 219 -25.68 5.22 -5.85
C ASP A 219 -24.19 5.58 -6.08
N SER A 220 -23.37 5.67 -5.05
CA SER A 220 -21.98 6.12 -5.19
C SER A 220 -21.04 5.01 -5.69
N SER A 221 -21.32 3.75 -5.40
CA SER A 221 -20.57 2.60 -5.92
C SER A 221 -21.45 1.36 -5.88
N ILE A 222 -21.58 0.66 -7.02
CA ILE A 222 -22.35 -0.58 -7.18
C ILE A 222 -21.45 -1.52 -7.99
N GLU A 223 -20.93 -2.58 -7.36
CA GLU A 223 -19.94 -3.45 -7.99
C GLU A 223 -20.19 -4.93 -7.71
N LEU A 224 -19.79 -5.79 -8.65
CA LEU A 224 -19.76 -7.24 -8.44
C LEU A 224 -18.55 -7.60 -7.59
N CYS A 225 -18.77 -7.94 -6.31
CA CYS A 225 -17.69 -8.23 -5.37
C CYS A 225 -18.04 -9.34 -4.37
N GLY A 226 -17.18 -10.34 -4.30
CA GLY A 226 -17.22 -11.41 -3.30
C GLY A 226 -16.48 -11.08 -1.99
N GLY A 227 -15.93 -9.87 -1.86
CA GLY A 227 -15.11 -9.49 -0.71
C GLY A 227 -15.87 -9.29 0.60
N ILE A 228 -15.09 -9.15 1.67
CA ILE A 228 -15.59 -8.66 2.95
C ILE A 228 -15.54 -7.14 2.95
N HIS A 229 -16.65 -6.52 3.37
CA HIS A 229 -16.82 -5.07 3.40
C HIS A 229 -17.20 -4.60 4.80
N VAL A 230 -17.02 -3.30 5.02
CA VAL A 230 -17.64 -2.62 6.16
C VAL A 230 -19.16 -2.62 6.00
N GLU A 231 -19.89 -2.55 7.11
CA GLU A 231 -21.35 -2.39 7.10
C GLU A 231 -21.76 -0.95 6.79
N ASN A 232 -20.84 0.00 7.02
CA ASN A 232 -21.09 1.42 6.79
C ASN A 232 -19.78 2.13 6.40
N SER A 233 -19.83 3.04 5.42
CA SER A 233 -18.65 3.73 4.91
C SER A 233 -17.89 4.49 6.00
N SER A 234 -18.56 4.99 7.04
CA SER A 234 -17.91 5.64 8.19
C SER A 234 -16.93 4.74 8.95
N GLN A 235 -17.10 3.41 8.90
CA GLN A 235 -16.19 2.46 9.54
C GLN A 235 -14.81 2.45 8.87
N ILE A 236 -14.69 2.90 7.61
CA ILE A 236 -13.42 3.08 6.90
C ILE A 236 -12.52 4.05 7.67
N GLY A 237 -13.10 5.11 8.24
CA GLY A 237 -12.35 6.22 8.83
C GLY A 237 -11.61 7.03 7.76
N GLN A 238 -10.60 7.79 8.13
CA GLN A 238 -9.86 8.63 7.18
C GLN A 238 -9.20 7.78 6.08
N PHE A 239 -9.34 8.21 4.82
CA PHE A 239 -8.64 7.68 3.66
C PHE A 239 -7.52 8.65 3.23
N ILE A 240 -6.33 8.12 2.96
CA ILE A 240 -5.15 8.90 2.55
C ILE A 240 -4.46 8.22 1.37
N ILE A 241 -4.26 8.94 0.28
CA ILE A 241 -3.43 8.56 -0.85
C ILE A 241 -1.97 8.76 -0.46
N LEU A 242 -1.18 7.69 -0.52
CA LEU A 242 0.26 7.75 -0.23
C LEU A 242 1.07 8.15 -1.45
N LYS A 243 0.68 7.65 -2.63
CA LYS A 243 1.35 7.97 -3.89
C LYS A 243 0.54 7.53 -5.09
N GLU A 244 0.85 8.19 -6.20
CA GLU A 244 0.43 7.84 -7.55
C GLU A 244 1.66 7.51 -8.40
N SER A 245 1.59 6.49 -9.25
CA SER A 245 2.71 6.09 -10.12
C SER A 245 2.27 5.35 -11.38
N GLY A 246 3.10 5.39 -12.43
CA GLY A 246 2.89 4.57 -13.63
C GLY A 246 3.40 3.14 -13.44
N VAL A 247 2.62 2.14 -13.89
CA VAL A 247 2.98 0.71 -13.82
C VAL A 247 3.45 0.18 -15.16
N SER A 248 2.72 0.52 -16.22
CA SER A 248 3.01 0.18 -17.61
C SER A 248 2.34 1.21 -18.54
N ALA A 249 2.51 1.07 -19.86
CA ALA A 249 1.87 1.97 -20.81
C ALA A 249 0.34 1.94 -20.65
N GLY A 250 -0.25 3.09 -20.33
CA GLY A 250 -1.70 3.24 -20.14
C GLY A 250 -2.24 2.75 -18.80
N VAL A 251 -1.39 2.36 -17.83
CA VAL A 251 -1.81 1.89 -16.51
C VAL A 251 -1.16 2.72 -15.41
N ARG A 252 -2.00 3.27 -14.53
CA ARG A 252 -1.62 4.04 -13.34
C ARG A 252 -1.96 3.25 -12.09
N ARG A 253 -1.34 3.63 -10.96
CA ARG A 253 -1.51 3.00 -9.65
C ARG A 253 -1.63 4.06 -8.58
N ILE A 254 -2.65 3.90 -7.74
CA ILE A 254 -2.76 4.57 -6.45
C ILE A 254 -2.46 3.57 -5.35
N GLU A 255 -1.56 3.92 -4.44
CA GLU A 255 -1.39 3.26 -3.16
C GLU A 255 -1.95 4.17 -2.05
N ALA A 256 -2.78 3.61 -1.18
CA ALA A 256 -3.49 4.36 -0.16
C ALA A 256 -3.68 3.54 1.12
N ILE A 257 -4.05 4.22 2.19
CA ILE A 257 -4.32 3.65 3.51
C ILE A 257 -5.61 4.22 4.08
N CYS A 258 -6.24 3.49 4.99
CA CYS A 258 -7.38 3.99 5.74
C CYS A 258 -7.39 3.53 7.19
N GLY A 259 -8.34 4.03 7.99
CA GLY A 259 -8.61 3.53 9.34
C GLY A 259 -7.40 3.65 10.27
N LYS A 260 -6.99 2.53 10.88
CA LYS A 260 -5.89 2.50 11.86
C LYS A 260 -4.57 3.02 11.26
N GLU A 261 -4.30 2.67 10.02
CA GLU A 261 -3.06 3.07 9.35
C GLU A 261 -3.02 4.56 9.02
N ALA A 262 -4.14 5.15 8.62
CA ALA A 262 -4.24 6.61 8.43
C ALA A 262 -4.03 7.39 9.74
N ILE A 263 -4.53 6.87 10.87
CA ILE A 263 -4.30 7.44 12.20
C ILE A 263 -2.81 7.38 12.55
N ASN A 264 -2.18 6.22 12.38
CA ASN A 264 -0.76 6.03 12.66
C ASN A 264 0.12 6.94 11.80
N PHE A 265 -0.20 7.04 10.50
CA PHE A 265 0.48 7.91 9.56
C PHE A 265 0.38 9.38 9.98
N SER A 266 -0.82 9.86 10.32
CA SER A 266 -1.04 11.23 10.80
C SER A 266 -0.30 11.53 12.11
N LYS A 267 -0.26 10.55 13.04
CA LYS A 267 0.51 10.67 14.29
C LYS A 267 2.01 10.81 13.99
N ASN A 268 2.55 9.99 13.09
CA ASN A 268 3.96 10.03 12.73
C ASN A 268 4.32 11.37 12.04
N LEU A 269 3.47 11.90 11.17
CA LEU A 269 3.67 13.22 10.57
C LEU A 269 3.73 14.33 11.63
N ARG A 270 2.86 14.28 12.65
CA ARG A 270 2.90 15.25 13.76
C ARG A 270 4.21 15.17 14.54
N VAL A 271 4.68 13.97 14.85
CA VAL A 271 5.96 13.76 15.55
C VAL A 271 7.11 14.32 14.71
N GLN A 272 7.16 13.99 13.42
CA GLN A 272 8.20 14.49 12.51
C GLN A 272 8.20 16.02 12.40
N ILE A 273 7.02 16.66 12.33
CA ILE A 273 6.92 18.12 12.31
C ILE A 273 7.49 18.74 13.59
N GLU A 274 7.19 18.16 14.76
CA GLU A 274 7.73 18.66 16.03
C GLU A 274 9.25 18.44 16.14
N GLU A 275 9.77 17.31 15.64
CA GLU A 275 11.22 17.07 15.54
C GLU A 275 11.89 18.11 14.62
N ILE A 276 11.31 18.40 13.47
CA ILE A 276 11.81 19.44 12.54
C ILE A 276 11.81 20.82 13.20
N LYS A 277 10.73 21.19 13.89
CA LYS A 277 10.65 22.47 14.63
C LYS A 277 11.73 22.57 15.71
N SER A 278 11.96 21.47 16.44
CA SER A 278 12.99 21.40 17.48
C SER A 278 14.39 21.56 16.89
N GLU A 279 14.70 20.85 15.79
CA GLU A 279 16.00 20.91 15.12
C GLU A 279 16.28 22.30 14.55
N LEU A 280 15.27 22.91 13.90
CA LEU A 280 15.36 24.26 13.37
C LEU A 280 15.30 25.34 14.47
N LYS A 281 14.95 24.97 15.71
CA LYS A 281 14.61 25.88 16.81
C LYS A 281 13.62 26.97 16.37
N ASN A 282 12.63 26.59 15.55
CA ASN A 282 11.65 27.50 14.97
C ASN A 282 10.27 26.83 14.90
N GLN A 283 9.24 27.53 15.37
CA GLN A 283 7.85 27.06 15.34
C GLN A 283 7.25 27.02 13.93
N ASP A 284 7.81 27.80 13.02
CA ASP A 284 7.51 27.74 11.58
C ASP A 284 8.69 27.06 10.85
N PRO A 285 8.55 25.77 10.49
CA PRO A 285 9.59 25.04 9.77
C PRO A 285 10.00 25.69 8.45
N ILE A 286 9.06 26.28 7.70
CA ILE A 286 9.35 26.85 6.39
C ILE A 286 10.22 28.10 6.55
N ASN A 287 9.87 28.97 7.48
CA ASN A 287 10.70 30.12 7.83
C ASN A 287 12.06 29.69 8.41
N GLY A 288 12.08 28.67 9.27
CA GLY A 288 13.33 28.09 9.80
C GLY A 288 14.27 27.61 8.70
N ILE A 289 13.74 26.89 7.71
CA ILE A 289 14.49 26.43 6.53
C ILE A 289 14.98 27.62 5.69
N SER A 290 14.14 28.65 5.48
CA SER A 290 14.55 29.84 4.73
C SER A 290 15.74 30.54 5.37
N LYS A 291 15.67 30.77 6.70
CA LYS A 291 16.77 31.37 7.46
C LYS A 291 18.03 30.53 7.42
N LEU A 292 17.91 29.20 7.54
CA LEU A 292 19.05 28.30 7.43
C LEU A 292 19.70 28.38 6.04
N LYS A 293 18.90 28.41 4.96
CA LYS A 293 19.41 28.57 3.59
C LYS A 293 20.12 29.92 3.40
N GLU A 294 19.59 30.99 3.96
CA GLU A 294 20.23 32.32 3.92
C GLU A 294 21.54 32.34 4.70
N GLN A 295 21.57 31.76 5.91
CA GLN A 295 22.80 31.63 6.70
C GLN A 295 23.87 30.81 5.97
N VAL A 296 23.49 29.68 5.36
CA VAL A 296 24.41 28.87 4.55
C VAL A 296 24.97 29.67 3.37
N LYS A 297 24.14 30.51 2.73
CA LYS A 297 24.59 31.38 1.64
C LYS A 297 25.57 32.46 2.14
N SER A 298 25.26 33.11 3.27
CA SER A 298 26.14 34.12 3.88
C SER A 298 27.48 33.53 4.30
N LEU A 299 27.47 32.39 4.99
CA LEU A 299 28.69 31.70 5.45
C LEU A 299 29.57 31.25 4.28
N LYS A 300 28.99 30.81 3.16
CA LYS A 300 29.75 30.51 1.95
C LYS A 300 30.43 31.75 1.37
N GLN A 301 29.71 32.87 1.33
CA GLN A 301 30.26 34.14 0.84
C GLN A 301 31.34 34.70 1.78
N GLU A 302 31.15 34.60 3.10
CA GLU A 302 32.15 34.97 4.10
C GLU A 302 33.39 34.09 4.01
N LEU A 303 33.23 32.78 3.78
CA LEU A 303 34.34 31.86 3.56
C LEU A 303 35.13 32.22 2.29
N GLU A 304 34.46 32.47 1.17
CA GLU A 304 35.10 32.94 -0.07
C GLU A 304 35.85 34.26 0.15
N ASN A 305 35.23 35.22 0.82
CA ASN A 305 35.87 36.50 1.14
C ASN A 305 37.08 36.31 2.06
N SER A 306 37.00 35.45 3.07
CA SER A 306 38.10 35.17 3.99
C SER A 306 39.28 34.51 3.28
N LEU A 307 39.02 33.56 2.38
CA LEU A 307 40.05 32.92 1.56
C LEU A 307 40.72 33.92 0.60
N ASN A 308 39.95 34.85 0.04
CA ASN A 308 40.48 35.93 -0.81
C ASN A 308 41.23 37.01 -0.01
N SER A 309 40.89 37.21 1.26
CA SER A 309 41.53 38.19 2.17
C SER A 309 42.81 37.66 2.80
N GLN A 310 43.02 36.34 2.81
CA GLN A 310 44.29 35.70 3.15
C GLN A 310 45.32 35.76 2.00
N LYS A 311 45.20 36.72 1.07
CA LYS A 311 46.32 37.10 0.21
C LYS A 311 47.47 37.54 1.12
N SER A 312 48.45 36.66 1.27
CA SER A 312 49.71 36.94 1.96
C SER A 312 50.28 38.24 1.40
N GLU A 313 50.76 39.14 2.26
CA GLU A 313 51.66 40.20 1.80
C GLU A 313 52.86 39.50 1.16
N LEU A 314 52.89 39.51 -0.17
CA LEU A 314 53.97 38.92 -0.94
C LEU A 314 55.17 39.85 -0.81
N ASP A 315 56.20 39.41 -0.08
CA ASP A 315 57.43 40.17 0.05
C ASP A 315 58.19 40.15 -1.29
N ILE A 316 58.35 41.33 -1.89
CA ILE A 316 59.00 41.51 -3.19
C ILE A 316 60.45 41.87 -2.95
N GLN A 317 61.36 41.01 -3.40
CA GLN A 317 62.79 41.26 -3.35
C GLN A 317 63.32 41.59 -4.74
N GLU A 318 64.15 42.62 -4.86
CA GLU A 318 64.81 43.00 -6.10
C GLU A 318 66.22 42.42 -6.14
N ILE A 319 66.51 41.60 -7.16
CA ILE A 319 67.82 40.97 -7.35
C ILE A 319 68.27 41.26 -8.79
N ASP A 320 69.36 42.00 -8.94
CA ASP A 320 69.96 42.38 -10.24
C ASP A 320 68.96 43.02 -11.23
N GLY A 321 67.99 43.79 -10.73
CA GLY A 321 66.97 44.47 -11.54
C GLY A 321 65.78 43.59 -11.93
N VAL A 322 65.63 42.42 -11.30
CA VAL A 322 64.47 41.53 -11.46
C VAL A 322 63.73 41.42 -10.13
N SER A 323 62.41 41.66 -10.16
CA SER A 323 61.54 41.46 -9.00
C SER A 323 61.26 39.96 -8.79
N VAL A 324 61.55 39.46 -7.60
CA VAL A 324 61.41 38.06 -7.20
C VAL A 324 60.52 37.97 -5.96
N VAL A 325 59.57 37.04 -5.95
CA VAL A 325 58.71 36.74 -4.81
C VAL A 325 58.84 35.27 -4.45
N ILE A 326 59.03 34.98 -3.17
CA ILE A 326 59.02 33.63 -2.62
C ILE A 326 58.02 33.61 -1.46
N ALA A 327 56.92 32.88 -1.63
CA ALA A 327 55.90 32.72 -0.60
C ALA A 327 55.47 31.26 -0.50
N GLU A 328 55.24 30.79 0.72
CA GLU A 328 54.59 29.52 1.01
C GLU A 328 53.09 29.77 1.21
N ILE A 329 52.25 28.99 0.53
CA ILE A 329 50.80 29.18 0.51
C ILE A 329 50.13 27.90 0.99
N ASP A 330 49.45 27.97 2.12
CA ASP A 330 48.81 26.81 2.76
C ASP A 330 47.40 26.50 2.19
N SER A 331 46.73 27.47 1.56
CA SER A 331 45.44 27.26 0.89
C SER A 331 45.11 28.39 -0.12
N GLY A 332 44.27 28.11 -1.11
CA GLY A 332 43.84 29.07 -2.15
C GLY A 332 44.14 28.62 -3.59
N ASP A 333 43.65 29.36 -4.58
CA ASP A 333 43.99 29.11 -6.00
C ASP A 333 45.30 29.83 -6.36
N ILE A 334 46.39 29.07 -6.37
CA ILE A 334 47.74 29.54 -6.68
C ILE A 334 47.79 30.25 -8.04
N LYS A 335 46.98 29.81 -9.01
CA LYS A 335 46.99 30.39 -10.35
C LYS A 335 46.43 31.81 -10.34
N THR A 336 45.28 32.00 -9.68
CA THR A 336 44.67 33.34 -9.52
C THR A 336 45.61 34.28 -8.76
N MET A 337 46.30 33.79 -7.71
CA MET A 337 47.27 34.59 -6.97
C MET A 337 48.47 35.02 -7.83
N ILE A 338 49.00 34.14 -8.69
CA ILE A 338 50.08 34.48 -9.63
C ILE A 338 49.61 35.50 -10.68
N ASP A 339 48.40 35.33 -11.20
CA ASP A 339 47.85 36.22 -12.22
C ASP A 339 47.60 37.63 -11.66
N ASP A 340 47.06 37.75 -10.44
CA ASP A 340 46.90 39.03 -9.75
C ASP A 340 48.25 39.73 -9.49
N PHE A 341 49.28 38.99 -9.07
CA PHE A 341 50.62 39.54 -8.85
C PHE A 341 51.24 40.14 -10.13
N LYS A 342 51.09 39.44 -11.28
CA LYS A 342 51.56 39.95 -12.57
C LYS A 342 50.83 41.24 -12.99
N ILE A 343 49.58 41.41 -12.58
CA ILE A 343 48.78 42.59 -12.91
C ILE A 343 49.21 43.80 -12.07
N ASP A 344 49.45 43.63 -10.76
CA ASP A 344 49.86 44.73 -9.88
C ASP A 344 51.31 45.21 -10.11
N SER A 345 52.20 44.32 -10.56
CA SER A 345 53.59 44.67 -10.92
C SER A 345 53.74 45.42 -12.26
N ILE A 346 52.64 45.65 -13.00
CA ILE A 346 52.62 46.40 -14.28
C ILE A 346 52.16 47.86 -14.10
N LYS A 347 51.71 48.27 -12.90
CA LYS A 347 51.40 49.69 -12.66
C LYS A 347 52.68 50.49 -12.36
N PRO A 348 52.96 51.58 -13.11
CA PRO A 348 54.18 52.39 -12.96
C PRO A 348 54.25 53.17 -11.65
#